data_AF-A0A7W1ZW97-F1
#
_entry.id   AF-A0A7W1ZW97-F1
#
_cell.length_a   1.000
_cell.length_b   1.000
_cell.length_c   1.000
_cell.angle_alpha   90.00
_cell.angle_beta   90.00
_cell.angle_gamma   90.00
#
_symmetry.space_group_name_H-M   'P 1'
#
loop_
_entity.id
_entity.type
_entity.pdbx_description
1 polymer ?
#
loop_
_entity_poly.entity_id
_entity_poly.type
_entity_poly.pdbx_seq_one_letter_code
_entity_poly.pdbx_strand_id
1 'polypeptide(L)'
;MFNRKSLPVVLLLVVAGLVVAFRSLGIGAGDPPTKYEKILHNIGEMLTQIHYSPKKIDDSFSREIFKKYLSDKIDPQKNIFLQSDINTLKKYETTLDDEIMGGSVEFVPAVSAIYKKRVLETEQMYKDWLNKPFDFTKDEEINFNPDQISYPTNEQEKKEAWRKRMKYMVLERYSDLIDARNTKGKDTSRIKTDAELEKDARDRVLKIMNRSYDRLKAKFDDEDSFDDNVNTITETMDPHTAFFPPVEKRYFDEQMSGRFYGIGASLREDDGNIKIATLLTGSPAWKSGEITAGDLIMKVGQGK
;
A
#
# COMPACT_ATOMS: atom_id res chain seq x y z
N MET A 1 69.47 -1.36 -13.08
CA MET A 1 69.47 -2.79 -12.69
C MET A 1 68.73 -2.92 -11.36
N PHE A 2 67.48 -3.37 -11.38
CA PHE A 2 66.75 -3.64 -10.13
C PHE A 2 67.32 -4.89 -9.47
N ASN A 3 67.73 -4.77 -8.21
CA ASN A 3 68.27 -5.89 -7.44
C ASN A 3 67.15 -6.92 -7.24
N ARG A 4 67.40 -8.22 -7.49
CA ARG A 4 66.35 -9.27 -7.36
C ARG A 4 65.69 -9.32 -5.98
N LYS A 5 66.36 -8.79 -4.95
CA LYS A 5 65.85 -8.67 -3.58
C LYS A 5 64.90 -7.48 -3.35
N SER A 6 64.92 -6.45 -4.20
CA SER A 6 64.01 -5.28 -4.07
C SER A 6 62.76 -5.38 -4.95
N LEU A 7 62.73 -6.33 -5.89
CA LEU A 7 61.57 -6.62 -6.74
C LEU A 7 60.25 -6.83 -5.96
N PRO A 8 60.19 -7.63 -4.87
CA PRO A 8 58.95 -7.83 -4.12
C PRO A 8 58.47 -6.55 -3.42
N VAL A 9 59.38 -5.68 -2.98
CA VAL A 9 59.05 -4.41 -2.32
C VAL A 9 58.47 -3.42 -3.32
N VAL A 10 59.04 -3.36 -4.53
CA VAL A 10 58.53 -2.51 -5.62
C VAL A 10 57.14 -2.98 -6.06
N LEU A 11 56.93 -4.29 -6.15
CA LEU A 11 55.62 -4.87 -6.49
C LEU A 11 54.56 -4.54 -5.43
N LEU A 12 54.91 -4.60 -4.15
CA LEU A 12 54.05 -4.20 -3.04
C LEU A 12 53.68 -2.72 -3.09
N LEU A 13 54.65 -1.85 -3.40
CA LEU A 13 54.40 -0.42 -3.53
C LEU A 13 53.54 -0.06 -4.75
N VAL A 14 53.68 -0.78 -5.86
CA VAL A 14 52.82 -0.61 -7.04
C VAL A 14 51.39 -1.08 -6.75
N VAL A 15 51.22 -2.21 -6.06
CA VAL A 15 49.90 -2.70 -5.64
C VAL A 15 49.26 -1.74 -4.63
N ALA A 16 50.01 -1.25 -3.65
CA ALA A 16 49.52 -0.25 -2.70
C ALA A 16 49.16 1.07 -3.41
N GLY A 17 49.98 1.52 -4.35
CA GLY A 17 49.70 2.70 -5.18
C GLY A 17 48.45 2.53 -6.04
N LEU A 18 48.23 1.35 -6.61
CA LEU A 18 47.01 1.02 -7.35
C LEU A 18 45.79 1.01 -6.42
N VAL A 19 45.86 0.40 -5.24
CA VAL A 19 44.75 0.38 -4.28
C VAL A 19 44.39 1.80 -3.80
N VAL A 20 45.39 2.64 -3.54
CA VAL A 20 45.17 4.05 -3.17
C VAL A 20 44.59 4.84 -4.35
N ALA A 21 45.08 4.64 -5.57
CA ALA A 21 44.57 5.28 -6.77
C ALA A 21 43.10 4.89 -7.05
N PHE A 22 42.76 3.60 -6.92
CA PHE A 22 41.38 3.10 -7.06
C PHE A 22 40.45 3.71 -6.01
N ARG A 23 40.90 3.85 -4.75
CA ARG A 23 40.13 4.54 -3.71
C ARG A 23 39.99 6.04 -3.96
N SER A 24 41.04 6.72 -4.45
CA SER A 24 41.00 8.17 -4.71
C SER A 24 40.19 8.54 -5.96
N LEU A 25 40.03 7.60 -6.90
CA LEU A 25 39.24 7.78 -8.12
C LEU A 25 37.73 7.57 -7.90
N GLY A 26 37.29 7.23 -6.68
CA GLY A 26 35.86 7.02 -6.37
C GLY A 26 35.23 5.81 -7.05
N ILE A 27 36.01 5.00 -7.76
CA ILE A 27 35.57 3.75 -8.40
C ILE A 27 35.42 2.70 -7.29
N GLY A 28 34.26 2.72 -6.61
CA GLY A 28 33.91 1.80 -5.53
C GLY A 28 33.57 2.44 -4.17
N ALA A 29 33.27 3.74 -4.13
CA ALA A 29 32.92 4.47 -2.90
C ALA A 29 31.40 4.67 -2.69
N GLY A 30 30.57 3.78 -3.24
CA GLY A 30 29.12 3.73 -2.96
C GLY A 30 28.78 2.44 -2.24
N ASP A 31 27.81 2.49 -1.33
CA ASP A 31 27.20 1.26 -0.83
C ASP A 31 26.64 0.45 -2.02
N PRO A 32 26.72 -0.89 -1.98
CA PRO A 32 26.21 -1.70 -3.07
C PRO A 32 24.71 -1.45 -3.25
N PRO A 33 24.19 -1.42 -4.50
CA PRO A 33 22.78 -1.18 -4.71
C PRO A 33 21.90 -2.18 -3.97
N THR A 34 20.92 -1.65 -3.27
CA THR A 34 19.89 -2.39 -2.53
C THR A 34 19.04 -3.26 -3.46
N LYS A 35 18.24 -4.16 -2.88
CA LYS A 35 17.26 -4.95 -3.66
C LYS A 35 16.36 -4.04 -4.49
N TYR A 36 15.86 -2.96 -3.90
CA TYR A 36 14.93 -2.02 -4.54
C TYR A 36 15.57 -1.23 -5.67
N GLU A 37 16.78 -0.70 -5.45
CA GLU A 37 17.54 0.01 -6.50
C GLU A 37 17.82 -0.91 -7.69
N LYS A 38 18.20 -2.17 -7.45
CA LYS A 38 18.43 -3.15 -8.54
C LYS A 38 17.15 -3.46 -9.32
N ILE A 39 16.04 -3.70 -8.62
CA ILE A 39 14.77 -4.01 -9.28
C ILE A 39 14.32 -2.81 -10.11
N LEU A 40 14.33 -1.62 -9.52
CA LEU A 40 13.88 -0.40 -10.18
C LEU A 40 14.73 -0.08 -11.42
N HIS A 41 16.06 -0.19 -11.29
CA HIS A 41 16.98 0.03 -12.40
C HIS A 41 16.77 -0.97 -13.54
N ASN A 42 16.68 -2.27 -13.23
CA ASN A 42 16.42 -3.29 -14.24
C ASN A 42 15.09 -3.05 -14.95
N ILE A 43 14.05 -2.61 -14.24
CA ILE A 43 12.77 -2.26 -14.83
C ILE A 43 12.91 -1.04 -15.75
N GLY A 44 13.65 -0.01 -15.34
CA GLY A 44 13.99 1.12 -16.19
C GLY A 44 14.66 0.70 -17.50
N GLU A 45 15.66 -0.20 -17.42
CA GLU A 45 16.32 -0.77 -18.61
C GLU A 45 15.35 -1.56 -19.50
N MET A 46 14.50 -2.41 -18.90
CA MET A 46 13.51 -3.19 -19.65
C MET A 46 12.48 -2.28 -20.35
N LEU A 47 11.99 -1.25 -19.65
CA LEU A 47 11.04 -0.29 -20.20
C LEU A 47 11.65 0.52 -21.34
N THR A 48 12.93 0.84 -21.29
CA THR A 48 13.61 1.60 -22.36
C THR A 48 14.01 0.74 -23.55
N GLN A 49 14.43 -0.50 -23.33
CA GLN A 49 14.97 -1.37 -24.39
C GLN A 49 13.96 -2.32 -25.02
N ILE A 50 12.94 -2.74 -24.27
CA ILE A 50 12.04 -3.85 -24.66
C ILE A 50 10.61 -3.36 -24.92
N HIS A 51 10.20 -2.24 -24.31
CA HIS A 51 8.85 -1.72 -24.51
C HIS A 51 8.65 -1.30 -25.98
N TYR A 52 7.47 -1.60 -26.53
CA TYR A 52 7.16 -1.35 -27.94
C TYR A 52 7.21 0.13 -28.32
N SER A 53 6.76 1.00 -27.41
CA SER A 53 6.74 2.46 -27.60
C SER A 53 7.22 3.14 -26.31
N PRO A 54 8.53 3.14 -26.01
CA PRO A 54 9.04 3.66 -24.76
C PRO A 54 8.87 5.18 -24.69
N LYS A 55 8.25 5.66 -23.61
CA LYS A 55 8.27 7.07 -23.24
C LYS A 55 9.67 7.44 -22.76
N LYS A 56 10.01 8.73 -22.87
CA LYS A 56 11.23 9.26 -22.27
C LYS A 56 11.09 9.24 -20.75
N ILE A 57 12.10 8.73 -20.08
CA ILE A 57 12.22 8.76 -18.63
C ILE A 57 12.98 10.06 -18.31
N ASP A 58 12.23 11.13 -18.05
CA ASP A 58 12.70 12.49 -17.77
C ASP A 58 11.85 13.15 -16.68
N ASP A 59 12.14 14.39 -16.30
CA ASP A 59 11.37 15.14 -15.29
C ASP A 59 9.84 15.16 -15.55
N SER A 60 9.40 15.09 -16.81
CA SER A 60 7.97 15.07 -17.13
C SER A 60 7.34 13.74 -16.77
N PHE A 61 8.06 12.65 -17.01
CA PHE A 61 7.67 11.31 -16.57
C PHE A 61 7.64 11.22 -15.04
N SER A 62 8.66 11.79 -14.38
CA SER A 62 8.74 11.89 -12.91
C SER A 62 7.54 12.61 -12.31
N ARG A 63 7.13 13.74 -12.88
CA ARG A 63 5.94 14.49 -12.44
C ARG A 63 4.67 13.66 -12.52
N GLU A 64 4.51 12.85 -13.58
CA GLU A 64 3.35 12.00 -13.78
C GLU A 64 3.32 10.87 -12.74
N ILE A 65 4.45 10.19 -12.50
CA ILE A 65 4.59 9.15 -11.48
C ILE A 65 4.33 9.73 -10.09
N PHE A 66 4.98 10.85 -9.74
CA PHE A 66 4.82 11.52 -8.45
C PHE A 66 3.35 11.78 -8.14
N LYS A 67 2.62 12.34 -9.10
CA LYS A 67 1.20 12.62 -8.95
C LYS A 67 0.40 11.33 -8.77
N LYS A 68 0.50 10.40 -9.72
CA LYS A 68 -0.31 9.15 -9.72
C LYS A 68 -0.04 8.29 -8.49
N TYR A 69 1.21 8.18 -8.05
CA TYR A 69 1.55 7.39 -6.88
C TYR A 69 0.87 7.96 -5.63
N LEU A 70 0.97 9.28 -5.40
CA LEU A 70 0.36 9.94 -4.25
C LEU A 70 -1.17 9.97 -4.31
N SER A 71 -1.76 10.25 -5.48
CA SER A 71 -3.20 10.44 -5.63
C SER A 71 -3.98 9.18 -5.96
N ASP A 72 -3.38 8.16 -6.57
CA ASP A 72 -4.12 7.02 -7.09
C ASP A 72 -3.81 5.73 -6.33
N LYS A 73 -2.60 5.61 -5.76
CA LYS A 73 -2.18 4.45 -4.96
C LYS A 73 -2.21 4.73 -3.46
N ILE A 74 -1.56 5.80 -3.00
CA ILE A 74 -1.28 5.99 -1.57
C ILE A 74 -2.43 6.66 -0.81
N ASP A 75 -2.96 7.80 -1.29
CA ASP A 75 -4.08 8.49 -0.65
C ASP A 75 -5.17 8.91 -1.65
N PRO A 76 -5.93 7.94 -2.20
CA PRO A 76 -6.97 8.21 -3.20
C PRO A 76 -8.11 9.10 -2.74
N GLN A 77 -8.32 9.18 -1.43
CA GLN A 77 -9.40 9.99 -0.85
C GLN A 77 -8.88 11.27 -0.19
N LYS A 78 -7.59 11.59 -0.36
CA LYS A 78 -6.92 12.77 0.19
C LYS A 78 -7.24 13.02 1.66
N ASN A 79 -7.35 11.94 2.42
CA ASN A 79 -7.80 11.97 3.82
C ASN A 79 -6.70 11.58 4.81
N ILE A 80 -5.53 11.15 4.31
CA ILE A 80 -4.36 10.82 5.12
C ILE A 80 -3.39 12.01 5.16
N PHE A 81 -2.97 12.54 4.01
CA PHE A 81 -1.95 13.59 3.95
C PHE A 81 -2.49 15.01 4.19
N LEU A 82 -1.60 15.91 4.62
CA LEU A 82 -1.80 17.36 4.52
C LEU A 82 -1.11 17.93 3.28
N GLN A 83 -1.54 19.11 2.84
CA GLN A 83 -0.87 19.85 1.78
C GLN A 83 0.62 20.14 2.09
N SER A 84 0.97 20.35 3.37
CA SER A 84 2.36 20.51 3.82
C SER A 84 3.21 19.27 3.61
N ASP A 85 2.61 18.09 3.73
CA ASP A 85 3.28 16.81 3.52
C ASP A 85 3.62 16.64 2.04
N ILE A 86 2.64 16.90 1.17
CA ILE A 86 2.84 16.90 -0.29
C ILE A 86 3.91 17.91 -0.69
N ASN A 87 3.89 19.11 -0.11
CA ASN A 87 4.92 20.12 -0.38
C ASN A 87 6.32 19.68 0.05
N THR A 88 6.45 18.87 1.11
CA THR A 88 7.73 18.30 1.55
C THR A 88 8.24 17.27 0.55
N LEU A 89 7.33 16.49 -0.03
CA LEU A 89 7.64 15.46 -1.02
C LEU A 89 7.94 16.03 -2.41
N LYS A 90 7.53 17.26 -2.73
CA LYS A 90 7.78 17.91 -4.04
C LYS A 90 9.25 17.96 -4.46
N LYS A 91 10.20 17.86 -3.53
CA LYS A 91 11.63 17.75 -3.89
C LYS A 91 11.94 16.52 -4.77
N TYR A 92 11.10 15.48 -4.73
CA TYR A 92 11.22 14.26 -5.53
C TYR A 92 10.45 14.34 -6.87
N GLU A 93 9.66 15.39 -7.09
CA GLU A 93 8.75 15.51 -8.24
C GLU A 93 9.47 15.44 -9.59
N THR A 94 10.76 15.76 -9.62
CA THR A 94 11.60 15.76 -10.84
C THR A 94 12.85 14.91 -10.69
N THR A 95 12.90 13.97 -9.74
CA THR A 95 14.09 13.12 -9.52
C THR A 95 13.78 11.63 -9.58
N LEU A 96 12.52 11.26 -9.83
CA LEU A 96 12.12 9.85 -9.91
C LEU A 96 12.73 9.13 -11.12
N ASP A 97 12.96 9.85 -12.20
CA ASP A 97 13.69 9.41 -13.37
C ASP A 97 15.13 9.08 -13.02
N ASP A 98 15.79 9.88 -12.18
CA ASP A 98 17.12 9.56 -11.68
C ASP A 98 17.11 8.25 -10.87
N GLU A 99 16.12 8.06 -9.99
CA GLU A 99 15.96 6.79 -9.23
C GLU A 99 15.78 5.59 -10.19
N ILE A 100 14.97 5.74 -11.24
CA ILE A 100 14.76 4.71 -12.26
C ILE A 100 16.03 4.43 -13.07
N MET A 101 16.84 5.45 -13.33
CA MET A 101 18.08 5.34 -14.11
C MET A 101 19.28 4.87 -13.26
N GLY A 102 19.06 4.44 -12.02
CA GLY A 102 20.08 3.83 -11.14
C GLY A 102 20.54 4.73 -10.00
N GLY A 103 19.85 5.84 -9.74
CA GLY A 103 19.99 6.63 -8.53
C GLY A 103 19.45 5.92 -7.29
N SER A 104 19.69 6.52 -6.12
CA SER A 104 19.21 5.97 -4.85
C SER A 104 17.69 6.12 -4.71
N VAL A 105 17.03 5.05 -4.25
CA VAL A 105 15.56 5.04 -4.06
C VAL A 105 15.22 5.75 -2.75
N GLU A 106 14.77 7.00 -2.83
CA GLU A 106 14.45 7.83 -1.66
C GLU A 106 12.97 8.19 -1.56
N PHE A 107 12.28 8.33 -2.69
CA PHE A 107 10.90 8.79 -2.73
C PHE A 107 9.95 7.90 -1.93
N VAL A 108 9.94 6.60 -2.21
CA VAL A 108 9.03 5.65 -1.55
C VAL A 108 9.25 5.61 -0.03
N PRO A 109 10.49 5.46 0.49
CA PRO A 109 10.75 5.56 1.92
C PRO A 109 10.26 6.87 2.55
N ALA A 110 10.44 8.00 1.87
CA ALA A 110 10.00 9.30 2.36
C ALA A 110 8.46 9.39 2.45
N VAL A 111 7.75 8.90 1.43
CA VAL A 111 6.27 8.81 1.44
C VAL A 111 5.81 7.89 2.57
N SER A 112 6.38 6.70 2.68
CA SER A 112 5.99 5.70 3.68
C SER A 112 6.17 6.19 5.11
N ALA A 113 7.25 6.93 5.40
CA ALA A 113 7.48 7.52 6.71
C ALA A 113 6.38 8.52 7.10
N ILE A 114 5.99 9.41 6.18
CA ILE A 114 4.91 10.37 6.42
C ILE A 114 3.57 9.65 6.53
N TYR A 115 3.29 8.71 5.63
CA TYR A 115 2.02 7.98 5.59
C TYR A 115 1.77 7.23 6.89
N LYS A 116 2.74 6.42 7.35
CA LYS A 116 2.64 5.65 8.60
C LYS A 116 2.36 6.57 9.80
N LYS A 117 3.01 7.74 9.86
CA LYS A 117 2.72 8.75 10.88
C LYS A 117 1.28 9.27 10.79
N ARG A 118 0.84 9.69 9.60
CA ARG A 118 -0.50 10.27 9.39
C ARG A 118 -1.64 9.26 9.59
N VAL A 119 -1.40 7.99 9.30
CA VAL A 119 -2.34 6.91 9.58
C VAL A 119 -2.65 6.83 11.08
N LEU A 120 -1.62 6.85 11.94
CA LEU A 120 -1.83 6.82 13.40
C LEU A 120 -2.59 8.05 13.91
N GLU A 121 -2.30 9.23 13.35
CA GLU A 121 -3.01 10.47 13.70
C GLU A 121 -4.48 10.41 13.29
N THR A 122 -4.78 10.00 12.05
CA THR A 122 -6.15 9.86 11.57
C THR A 122 -6.91 8.74 12.28
N GLU A 123 -6.20 7.71 12.72
CA GLU A 123 -6.76 6.64 13.54
C GLU A 123 -7.34 7.20 14.85
N GLN A 124 -6.58 8.06 15.52
CA GLN A 124 -7.06 8.71 16.73
C GLN A 124 -8.22 9.68 16.44
N MET A 125 -8.14 10.44 15.34
CA MET A 125 -9.19 11.40 14.97
C MET A 125 -10.56 10.75 14.79
N TYR A 126 -10.65 9.63 14.06
CA TYR A 126 -11.95 9.00 13.86
C TYR A 126 -12.50 8.41 15.17
N LYS A 127 -11.63 7.87 16.04
CA LYS A 127 -12.04 7.34 17.36
C LYS A 127 -12.61 8.45 18.24
N ASP A 128 -11.96 9.61 18.26
CA ASP A 128 -12.41 10.77 19.03
C ASP A 128 -13.78 11.28 18.57
N TRP A 129 -14.01 11.32 17.26
CA TRP A 129 -15.29 11.75 16.69
C TRP A 129 -16.40 10.73 16.92
N LEU A 130 -16.12 9.44 16.73
CA LEU A 130 -17.11 8.38 16.94
C LEU A 130 -17.44 8.16 18.42
N ASN A 131 -16.65 8.68 19.36
CA ASN A 131 -16.97 8.63 20.79
C ASN A 131 -18.05 9.65 21.21
N LYS A 132 -18.44 10.58 20.32
CA LYS A 132 -19.41 11.64 20.60
C LYS A 132 -20.61 11.52 19.64
N PRO A 133 -21.82 11.91 20.08
CA PRO A 133 -22.98 11.93 19.18
C PRO A 133 -22.82 13.03 18.12
N PHE A 134 -23.37 12.78 16.93
CA PHE A 134 -23.43 13.79 15.87
C PHE A 134 -24.78 14.52 15.87
N ASP A 135 -24.75 15.80 15.48
CA ASP A 135 -25.94 16.60 15.25
C ASP A 135 -26.35 16.50 13.77
N PHE A 136 -27.43 15.76 13.49
CA PHE A 136 -27.98 15.56 12.14
C PHE A 136 -29.02 16.61 11.73
N THR A 137 -29.26 17.64 12.55
CA THR A 137 -30.20 18.73 12.20
C THR A 137 -29.57 19.84 11.35
N LYS A 138 -28.23 19.81 11.22
CA LYS A 138 -27.47 20.77 10.41
C LYS A 138 -27.35 20.32 8.96
N ASP A 139 -27.67 21.23 8.05
CA ASP A 139 -27.40 21.11 6.62
C ASP A 139 -25.90 21.23 6.36
N GLU A 140 -25.29 20.13 5.92
CA GLU A 140 -23.86 20.05 5.66
C GLU A 140 -23.59 19.21 4.42
N GLU A 141 -22.58 19.60 3.65
CA GLU A 141 -22.15 18.88 2.45
C GLU A 141 -20.75 18.29 2.61
N ILE A 142 -20.55 17.14 1.96
CA ILE A 142 -19.27 16.46 1.83
C ILE A 142 -19.11 15.95 0.38
N ASN A 143 -17.92 16.15 -0.19
CA ASN A 143 -17.57 15.65 -1.51
C ASN A 143 -16.63 14.45 -1.36
N PHE A 144 -16.97 13.34 -2.01
CA PHE A 144 -16.15 12.13 -2.05
C PHE A 144 -15.46 11.92 -3.40
N ASN A 145 -15.63 12.82 -4.36
CA ASN A 145 -14.97 12.76 -5.66
C ASN A 145 -13.48 13.16 -5.53
N PRO A 146 -12.53 12.21 -5.71
CA PRO A 146 -11.08 12.46 -5.61
C PRO A 146 -10.57 13.60 -6.49
N ASP A 147 -11.19 13.78 -7.67
CA ASP A 147 -10.78 14.78 -8.66
C ASP A 147 -11.16 16.20 -8.25
N GLN A 148 -12.14 16.35 -7.34
CA GLN A 148 -12.68 17.63 -6.91
C GLN A 148 -12.26 18.03 -5.48
N ILE A 149 -11.60 17.13 -4.76
CA ILE A 149 -11.10 17.41 -3.41
C ILE A 149 -9.61 17.75 -3.45
N SER A 150 -9.17 18.64 -2.56
CA SER A 150 -7.76 18.97 -2.34
C SER A 150 -7.30 18.41 -0.99
N TYR A 151 -5.99 18.21 -0.84
CA TYR A 151 -5.44 17.87 0.49
C TYR A 151 -5.75 19.01 1.48
N PRO A 152 -6.14 18.71 2.72
CA PRO A 152 -6.36 19.74 3.74
C PRO A 152 -5.11 20.60 3.93
N THR A 153 -5.28 21.92 4.00
CA THR A 153 -4.14 22.86 4.09
C THR A 153 -3.54 22.89 5.49
N ASN A 154 -4.32 22.51 6.49
CA ASN A 154 -3.94 22.53 7.90
C ASN A 154 -4.69 21.47 8.72
N GLU A 155 -4.27 21.28 9.97
CA GLU A 155 -4.85 20.29 10.89
C GLU A 155 -6.33 20.55 11.23
N GLN A 156 -6.80 21.80 11.22
CA GLN A 156 -8.19 22.12 11.52
C GLN A 156 -9.10 21.67 10.37
N GLU A 157 -8.72 21.97 9.12
CA GLU A 157 -9.42 21.50 7.94
C GLU A 157 -9.45 19.97 7.87
N LYS A 158 -8.33 19.32 8.21
CA LYS A 158 -8.27 17.85 8.27
C LYS A 158 -9.22 17.29 9.32
N LYS A 159 -9.24 17.85 10.53
CA LYS A 159 -10.17 17.44 11.60
C LYS A 159 -11.63 17.63 11.20
N GLU A 160 -11.95 18.73 10.53
CA GLU A 160 -13.30 19.02 10.04
C GLU A 160 -13.73 18.08 8.90
N ALA A 161 -12.83 17.79 7.95
CA ALA A 161 -13.06 16.79 6.92
C ALA A 161 -13.33 15.40 7.52
N TRP A 162 -12.54 14.98 8.52
CA TRP A 162 -12.77 13.74 9.26
C TRP A 162 -14.08 13.74 10.05
N ARG A 163 -14.44 14.86 10.69
CA ARG A 163 -15.74 15.00 11.36
C ARG A 163 -16.89 14.77 10.39
N LYS A 164 -16.90 15.48 9.25
CA LYS A 164 -17.93 15.34 8.21
C LYS A 164 -18.00 13.92 7.67
N ARG A 165 -16.84 13.28 7.43
CA ARG A 165 -16.74 11.91 6.96
C ARG A 165 -17.35 10.92 7.96
N MET A 166 -16.99 11.03 9.24
CA MET A 166 -17.57 10.17 10.28
C MET A 166 -19.06 10.42 10.46
N LYS A 167 -19.49 11.68 10.46
CA LYS A 167 -20.91 12.05 10.49
C LYS A 167 -21.67 11.39 9.33
N TYR A 168 -21.15 11.46 8.11
CA TYR A 168 -21.76 10.84 6.93
C TYR A 168 -21.90 9.32 7.06
N MET A 169 -20.83 8.63 7.45
CA MET A 169 -20.86 7.17 7.63
C MET A 169 -21.84 6.74 8.73
N VAL A 170 -21.93 7.52 9.81
CA VAL A 170 -22.89 7.27 10.88
C VAL A 170 -24.31 7.56 10.41
N LEU A 171 -24.53 8.64 9.64
CA LEU A 171 -25.84 8.98 9.08
C LEU A 171 -26.38 7.86 8.20
N GLU A 172 -25.55 7.29 7.31
CA GLU A 172 -25.93 6.16 6.46
C GLU A 172 -26.43 4.98 7.32
N ARG A 173 -25.63 4.56 8.31
CA ARG A 173 -25.97 3.44 9.19
C ARG A 173 -27.15 3.74 10.10
N TYR A 174 -27.30 4.98 10.52
CA TYR A 174 -28.39 5.43 11.37
C TYR A 174 -29.72 5.43 10.59
N SER A 175 -29.70 5.89 9.33
CA SER A 175 -30.86 5.81 8.43
C SER A 175 -31.31 4.37 8.23
N ASP A 176 -30.38 3.46 7.92
CA ASP A 176 -30.67 2.02 7.75
C ASP A 176 -31.36 1.43 9.00
N LEU A 177 -30.90 1.86 10.19
CA LEU A 177 -31.44 1.40 11.48
C LEU A 177 -32.84 1.94 11.76
N ILE A 178 -33.10 3.21 11.42
CA ILE A 178 -34.43 3.81 11.51
C ILE A 178 -35.40 3.08 10.58
N ASP A 179 -35.01 2.86 9.32
CA ASP A 179 -35.85 2.18 8.33
C ASP A 179 -36.15 0.74 8.74
N ALA A 180 -35.14 0.03 9.26
CA ALA A 180 -35.34 -1.31 9.80
C ALA A 180 -36.31 -1.35 10.98
N ARG A 181 -36.24 -0.37 11.91
CA ARG A 181 -37.18 -0.23 13.03
C ARG A 181 -38.60 0.05 12.54
N ASN A 182 -38.75 0.91 11.54
CA ASN A 182 -40.06 1.32 11.01
C ASN A 182 -40.72 0.21 10.16
N THR A 183 -39.92 -0.61 9.49
CA THR A 183 -40.41 -1.66 8.58
C THR A 183 -40.67 -3.00 9.30
N LYS A 184 -39.84 -3.38 10.27
CA LYS A 184 -40.05 -4.59 11.08
C LYS A 184 -41.05 -4.26 12.20
N GLY A 185 -42.34 -4.35 11.90
CA GLY A 185 -43.40 -4.09 12.87
C GLY A 185 -43.19 -4.86 14.18
N LYS A 186 -43.07 -4.12 15.29
CA LYS A 186 -43.23 -4.44 16.73
C LYS A 186 -42.91 -5.85 17.29
N ASP A 187 -42.24 -6.74 16.58
CA ASP A 187 -41.98 -8.13 17.04
C ASP A 187 -40.72 -8.23 17.93
N THR A 188 -40.13 -7.09 18.28
CA THR A 188 -39.04 -7.00 19.28
C THR A 188 -39.57 -6.36 20.55
N SER A 189 -39.44 -7.05 21.68
CA SER A 189 -39.95 -6.63 23.00
C SER A 189 -39.38 -5.31 23.55
N ARG A 190 -38.43 -4.68 22.85
CA ARG A 190 -37.91 -3.33 23.12
C ARG A 190 -37.64 -2.60 21.82
N ILE A 191 -38.42 -1.55 21.55
CA ILE A 191 -38.15 -0.60 20.47
C ILE A 191 -37.03 0.32 20.92
N LYS A 192 -35.92 0.36 20.17
CA LYS A 192 -34.79 1.26 20.45
C LYS A 192 -35.15 2.71 20.14
N THR A 193 -34.73 3.61 21.02
CA THR A 193 -34.84 5.07 20.84
C THR A 193 -33.86 5.56 19.76
N ASP A 194 -34.11 6.75 19.22
CA ASP A 194 -33.24 7.40 18.24
C ASP A 194 -31.80 7.55 18.76
N ALA A 195 -31.62 7.91 20.03
CA ALA A 195 -30.30 8.01 20.66
C ALA A 195 -29.59 6.64 20.78
N GLU A 196 -30.34 5.56 21.04
CA GLU A 196 -29.77 4.20 21.07
C GLU A 196 -29.39 3.73 19.67
N LEU A 197 -30.20 4.03 18.66
CA LEU A 197 -29.90 3.70 17.27
C LEU A 197 -28.70 4.50 16.73
N GLU A 198 -28.57 5.78 17.11
CA GLU A 198 -27.41 6.61 16.77
C GLU A 198 -26.13 6.03 17.37
N LYS A 199 -26.18 5.64 18.65
CA LYS A 199 -25.06 5.00 19.34
C LYS A 199 -24.69 3.67 18.69
N ASP A 200 -25.67 2.83 18.35
CA ASP A 200 -25.44 1.58 17.62
C ASP A 200 -24.81 1.83 16.24
N ALA A 201 -25.22 2.88 15.53
CA ALA A 201 -24.63 3.28 14.26
C ALA A 201 -23.16 3.67 14.44
N ARG A 202 -22.84 4.49 15.44
CA ARG A 202 -21.45 4.85 15.79
C ARG A 202 -20.60 3.64 16.14
N ASP A 203 -21.11 2.73 16.98
CA ASP A 203 -20.40 1.51 17.38
C ASP A 203 -20.12 0.60 16.17
N ARG A 204 -21.05 0.51 15.21
CA ARG A 204 -20.85 -0.22 13.93
C ARG A 204 -19.80 0.44 13.05
N VAL A 205 -19.87 1.75 12.87
CA VAL A 205 -18.88 2.51 12.09
C VAL A 205 -17.50 2.37 12.72
N LEU A 206 -17.40 2.45 14.05
CA LEU A 206 -16.14 2.24 14.78
C LEU A 206 -15.54 0.86 14.50
N LYS A 207 -16.36 -0.21 14.52
CA LYS A 207 -15.90 -1.56 14.18
C LYS A 207 -15.37 -1.65 12.73
N ILE A 208 -16.08 -1.03 11.78
CA ILE A 208 -15.69 -1.02 10.35
C ILE A 208 -14.37 -0.25 10.16
N MET A 209 -14.24 0.92 10.80
CA MET A 209 -13.06 1.77 10.73
C MET A 209 -11.85 1.07 11.34
N ASN A 210 -11.98 0.49 12.54
CA ASN A 210 -10.89 -0.27 13.18
C ASN A 210 -10.41 -1.41 12.27
N ARG A 211 -11.31 -2.24 11.74
CA ARG A 211 -10.95 -3.32 10.81
C ARG A 211 -10.25 -2.80 9.55
N SER A 212 -10.71 -1.67 9.01
CA SER A 212 -10.12 -1.08 7.81
C SER A 212 -8.72 -0.54 8.09
N TYR A 213 -8.50 0.10 9.24
CA TYR A 213 -7.21 0.62 9.66
C TYR A 213 -6.23 -0.48 10.06
N ASP A 214 -6.70 -1.56 10.69
CA ASP A 214 -5.85 -2.71 11.00
C ASP A 214 -5.35 -3.35 9.71
N ARG A 215 -6.21 -3.50 8.69
CA ARG A 215 -5.80 -3.94 7.36
C ARG A 215 -4.83 -2.97 6.70
N LEU A 216 -5.10 -1.66 6.78
CA LEU A 216 -4.25 -0.62 6.19
C LEU A 216 -2.84 -0.64 6.81
N LYS A 217 -2.73 -0.74 8.13
CA LYS A 217 -1.44 -0.85 8.83
C LYS A 217 -0.71 -2.17 8.53
N ALA A 218 -1.45 -3.26 8.34
CA ALA A 218 -0.87 -4.57 8.04
C ALA A 218 -0.40 -4.71 6.58
N LYS A 219 -1.10 -4.08 5.63
CA LYS A 219 -0.79 -4.10 4.19
C LYS A 219 0.11 -2.96 3.73
N PHE A 220 0.33 -1.95 4.55
CA PHE A 220 1.23 -0.86 4.20
C PHE A 220 2.64 -1.18 4.71
N ASP A 221 3.26 -2.19 4.11
CA ASP A 221 4.68 -2.49 4.33
C ASP A 221 5.56 -1.80 3.27
N ASP A 222 6.88 -1.84 3.48
CA ASP A 222 7.82 -1.16 2.59
C ASP A 222 7.98 -1.88 1.24
N GLU A 223 7.66 -3.18 1.17
CA GLU A 223 7.72 -3.97 -0.06
C GLU A 223 6.49 -3.69 -0.93
N ASP A 224 5.28 -3.75 -0.35
CA ASP A 224 4.01 -3.40 -0.99
C ASP A 224 4.04 -1.94 -1.49
N SER A 225 4.57 -1.00 -0.69
CA SER A 225 4.71 0.41 -1.12
C SER A 225 5.66 0.57 -2.31
N PHE A 226 6.76 -0.20 -2.32
CA PHE A 226 7.70 -0.20 -3.43
C PHE A 226 7.07 -0.81 -4.69
N ASP A 227 6.39 -1.94 -4.54
CA ASP A 227 5.71 -2.65 -5.62
C ASP A 227 4.61 -1.77 -6.26
N ASP A 228 3.84 -1.03 -5.45
CA ASP A 228 2.86 -0.05 -5.93
C ASP A 228 3.52 1.11 -6.71
N ASN A 229 4.69 1.56 -6.29
CA ASN A 229 5.45 2.59 -7.02
C ASN A 229 5.94 2.05 -8.37
N VAL A 230 6.50 0.85 -8.39
CA VAL A 230 6.93 0.19 -9.62
C VAL A 230 5.75 0.00 -10.57
N ASN A 231 4.59 -0.44 -10.07
CA ASN A 231 3.37 -0.54 -10.86
C ASN A 231 2.90 0.82 -11.39
N THR A 232 3.02 1.87 -10.59
CA THR A 232 2.71 3.23 -11.06
C THR A 232 3.61 3.66 -12.21
N ILE A 233 4.91 3.30 -12.16
CA ILE A 233 5.87 3.56 -13.23
C ILE A 233 5.49 2.81 -14.50
N THR A 234 5.15 1.52 -14.39
CA THR A 234 4.75 0.72 -15.56
C THR A 234 3.42 1.18 -16.16
N GLU A 235 2.41 1.48 -15.34
CA GLU A 235 1.11 2.02 -15.77
C GLU A 235 1.26 3.41 -16.42
N THR A 236 2.27 4.18 -15.98
CA THR A 236 2.60 5.47 -16.58
C THR A 236 3.29 5.32 -17.92
N MET A 237 4.03 4.24 -18.15
CA MET A 237 4.55 3.91 -19.47
C MET A 237 3.40 3.63 -20.45
N ASP A 238 2.51 2.69 -20.10
CA ASP A 238 1.33 2.32 -20.87
C ASP A 238 0.31 1.58 -19.97
N PRO A 239 -1.02 1.74 -20.18
CA PRO A 239 -2.05 1.06 -19.38
C PRO A 239 -2.02 -0.48 -19.40
N HIS A 240 -1.29 -1.10 -20.33
CA HIS A 240 -1.15 -2.56 -20.41
C HIS A 240 0.22 -3.08 -19.94
N THR A 241 1.07 -2.22 -19.37
CA THR A 241 2.33 -2.65 -18.76
C THR A 241 2.17 -2.72 -17.25
N ALA A 242 2.39 -3.89 -16.68
CA ALA A 242 2.28 -4.15 -15.25
C ALA A 242 3.51 -4.87 -14.71
N PHE A 243 3.83 -4.60 -13.45
CA PHE A 243 4.83 -5.33 -12.68
C PHE A 243 4.13 -6.32 -11.74
N PHE A 244 4.62 -7.56 -11.71
CA PHE A 244 4.07 -8.60 -10.85
C PHE A 244 5.11 -9.01 -9.80
N PRO A 245 4.85 -8.71 -8.51
CA PRO A 245 5.59 -9.30 -7.41
C PRO A 245 5.52 -10.83 -7.46
N PRO A 246 6.45 -11.57 -6.83
CA PRO A 246 6.55 -13.03 -6.97
C PRO A 246 5.25 -13.79 -6.69
N VAL A 247 4.46 -13.33 -5.71
CA VAL A 247 3.17 -13.95 -5.35
C VAL A 247 2.12 -13.71 -6.44
N GLU A 248 2.01 -12.49 -6.93
CA GLU A 248 1.07 -12.13 -8.00
C GLU A 248 1.46 -12.78 -9.33
N LYS A 249 2.75 -12.84 -9.64
CA LYS A 249 3.28 -13.54 -10.81
C LYS A 249 2.86 -15.02 -10.79
N ARG A 250 3.02 -15.69 -9.66
CA ARG A 250 2.59 -17.09 -9.52
C ARG A 250 1.09 -17.22 -9.79
N TYR A 251 0.28 -16.33 -9.22
CA TYR A 251 -1.17 -16.35 -9.44
C TYR A 251 -1.53 -16.13 -10.92
N PHE A 252 -0.86 -15.19 -11.59
CA PHE A 252 -1.00 -14.96 -13.02
C PHE A 252 -0.61 -16.19 -13.86
N ASP A 253 0.52 -16.82 -13.56
CA ASP A 253 0.99 -18.03 -14.25
C ASP A 253 0.03 -19.23 -14.03
N GLU A 254 -0.53 -19.37 -12.82
CA GLU A 254 -1.56 -20.36 -12.50
C GLU A 254 -2.83 -20.13 -13.32
N GLN A 255 -3.29 -18.88 -13.42
CA GLN A 255 -4.45 -18.50 -14.21
C GLN A 255 -4.23 -18.75 -15.71
N MET A 256 -3.06 -18.40 -16.24
CA MET A 256 -2.72 -18.57 -17.65
C MET A 256 -2.51 -20.03 -18.04
N SER A 257 -1.87 -20.81 -17.16
CA SER A 257 -1.62 -22.24 -17.42
C SER A 257 -2.84 -23.13 -17.14
N GLY A 258 -3.82 -22.62 -16.39
CA GLY A 258 -4.95 -23.41 -15.87
C GLY A 258 -4.51 -24.48 -14.87
N ARG A 259 -3.27 -24.42 -14.38
CA ARG A 259 -2.70 -25.39 -13.44
C ARG A 259 -2.46 -24.69 -12.11
N PHE A 260 -3.18 -25.14 -11.09
CA PHE A 260 -3.03 -24.66 -9.73
C PHE A 260 -2.25 -25.68 -8.90
N TYR A 261 -1.26 -25.21 -8.14
CA TYR A 261 -0.54 -26.04 -7.18
C TYR A 261 -0.92 -25.67 -5.75
N GLY A 262 -1.66 -26.57 -5.09
CA GLY A 262 -2.03 -26.39 -3.68
C GLY A 262 -2.99 -27.47 -3.20
N ILE A 263 -3.60 -27.24 -2.04
CA ILE A 263 -4.57 -28.18 -1.45
C ILE A 263 -5.88 -28.25 -2.24
N GLY A 264 -6.15 -27.25 -3.09
CA GLY A 264 -7.38 -27.13 -3.88
C GLY A 264 -8.59 -26.76 -3.02
N ALA A 265 -8.40 -25.76 -2.17
CA ALA A 265 -9.42 -25.15 -1.31
C ALA A 265 -9.41 -23.63 -1.50
N SER A 266 -10.59 -23.03 -1.67
CA SER A 266 -10.75 -21.57 -1.63
C SER A 266 -10.84 -21.13 -0.18
N LEU A 267 -9.97 -20.21 0.22
CA LEU A 267 -9.94 -19.67 1.58
C LEU A 267 -10.62 -18.30 1.62
N ARG A 268 -11.29 -17.99 2.72
CA ARG A 268 -11.87 -16.68 2.98
C ARG A 268 -11.55 -16.29 4.42
N GLU A 269 -11.11 -15.06 4.60
CA GLU A 269 -10.99 -14.48 5.93
C GLU A 269 -12.38 -14.06 6.43
N ASP A 270 -12.77 -14.54 7.60
CA ASP A 270 -14.00 -14.18 8.28
C ASP A 270 -13.74 -13.96 9.78
N ASP A 271 -14.01 -12.74 10.25
CA ASP A 271 -13.76 -12.29 11.62
C ASP A 271 -12.34 -12.62 12.14
N GLY A 272 -11.32 -12.43 11.31
CA GLY A 272 -9.91 -12.64 11.66
C GLY A 272 -9.48 -14.11 11.67
N ASN A 273 -10.36 -15.04 11.28
CA ASN A 273 -10.02 -16.43 11.07
C ASN A 273 -10.07 -16.79 9.59
N ILE A 274 -9.22 -17.70 9.16
CA ILE A 274 -9.21 -18.21 7.79
C ILE A 274 -10.15 -19.42 7.72
N LYS A 275 -11.26 -19.29 6.99
CA LYS A 275 -12.24 -20.35 6.75
C LYS A 275 -12.08 -20.96 5.37
N ILE A 276 -12.36 -22.26 5.26
CA ILE A 276 -12.49 -22.94 3.97
C ILE A 276 -13.85 -22.60 3.37
N ALA A 277 -13.88 -21.80 2.31
CA ALA A 277 -15.11 -21.42 1.62
C ALA A 277 -15.63 -22.55 0.72
N THR A 278 -14.76 -23.16 -0.08
CA THR A 278 -15.14 -24.21 -1.03
C THR A 278 -13.97 -25.14 -1.30
N LEU A 279 -14.25 -26.43 -1.48
CA LEU A 279 -13.26 -27.43 -1.87
C LEU A 279 -13.47 -27.80 -3.34
N LEU A 280 -12.38 -27.81 -4.11
CA LEU A 280 -12.43 -28.22 -5.51
C LEU A 280 -12.56 -29.74 -5.60
N THR A 281 -13.58 -30.24 -6.28
CA THR A 281 -13.78 -31.69 -6.46
C THR A 281 -12.58 -32.33 -7.14
N GLY A 282 -12.10 -33.45 -6.59
CA GLY A 282 -10.91 -34.14 -7.09
C GLY A 282 -9.56 -33.57 -6.60
N SER A 283 -9.57 -32.48 -5.83
CA SER A 283 -8.37 -31.94 -5.18
C SER A 283 -7.85 -32.83 -4.06
N PRO A 284 -6.58 -32.65 -3.62
CA PRO A 284 -6.04 -33.36 -2.45
C PRO A 284 -6.90 -33.16 -1.19
N ALA A 285 -7.38 -31.94 -0.94
CA ALA A 285 -8.26 -31.62 0.19
C ALA A 285 -9.59 -32.37 0.13
N TRP A 286 -10.18 -32.49 -1.06
CA TRP A 286 -11.42 -33.24 -1.24
C TRP A 286 -11.20 -34.76 -1.10
N LYS A 287 -10.06 -35.26 -1.59
CA LYS A 287 -9.70 -36.68 -1.53
C LYS A 287 -9.33 -37.17 -0.12
N SER A 288 -8.78 -36.31 0.73
CA SER A 288 -8.46 -36.70 2.12
C SER A 288 -9.73 -36.93 2.94
N GLY A 289 -10.80 -36.15 2.68
CA GLY A 289 -12.04 -36.19 3.46
C GLY A 289 -11.89 -35.67 4.90
N GLU A 290 -10.69 -35.22 5.29
CA GLU A 290 -10.38 -34.71 6.63
C GLU A 290 -10.79 -33.25 6.83
N ILE A 291 -10.95 -32.51 5.72
CA ILE A 291 -11.31 -31.11 5.72
C ILE A 291 -12.57 -30.88 4.90
N THR A 292 -13.44 -30.02 5.40
CA THR A 292 -14.75 -29.72 4.81
C THR A 292 -14.97 -28.22 4.68
N ALA A 293 -15.95 -27.83 3.85
CA ALA A 293 -16.32 -26.42 3.71
C ALA A 293 -16.91 -25.92 5.04
N GLY A 294 -16.41 -24.79 5.53
CA GLY A 294 -16.75 -24.21 6.82
C GLY A 294 -15.68 -24.38 7.90
N ASP A 295 -14.71 -25.28 7.70
CA ASP A 295 -13.64 -25.50 8.67
C ASP A 295 -12.71 -24.29 8.80
N LEU A 296 -12.16 -24.14 10.00
CA LEU A 296 -11.25 -23.06 10.39
C LEU A 296 -9.80 -23.55 10.36
N ILE A 297 -8.95 -22.86 9.60
CA ILE A 297 -7.51 -23.12 9.57
C ILE A 297 -6.85 -22.33 10.69
N MET A 298 -6.50 -23.03 11.77
CA MET A 298 -5.87 -22.42 12.95
C MET A 298 -4.35 -22.32 12.83
N LYS A 299 -3.71 -23.31 12.20
CA LYS A 299 -2.25 -23.41 12.08
C LYS A 299 -1.88 -24.13 10.79
N VAL A 300 -0.75 -23.74 10.22
CA VAL A 300 -0.12 -24.43 9.09
C VAL A 300 1.25 -24.90 9.56
N GLY A 301 1.55 -26.17 9.35
CA GLY A 301 2.87 -26.75 9.58
C GLY A 301 3.47 -27.19 8.25
N GLN A 302 4.73 -26.83 8.00
CA GLN A 302 5.49 -27.50 6.94
C GLN A 302 5.81 -28.91 7.44
N GLY A 303 5.46 -29.93 6.65
CA GLY A 303 5.95 -31.29 6.90
C GLY A 303 7.47 -31.24 6.95
N LYS A 304 8.07 -31.92 7.92
CA LYS A 304 9.53 -31.99 8.05
C LYS A 304 10.19 -32.43 6.75
#